data_AF-A0A3B0ZGE5-F1
#
_entry.id   AF-A0A3B0ZGE5-F1
#
_cell.length_a   1.000
_cell.length_b   1.000
_cell.length_c   1.000
_cell.angle_alpha   90.00
_cell.angle_beta   90.00
_cell.angle_gamma   90.00
#
_symmetry.space_group_name_H-M   'P 1'
#
loop_
_entity.id
_entity.type
_entity.pdbx_description
1 polymer ?
#
loop_
_entity_poly.entity_id
_entity_poly.type
_entity_poly.pdbx_seq_one_letter_code
_entity_poly.pdbx_strand_id
1 'polypeptide(L)' 'AGVHSKSPARNKKQLKSKVLSHMRMLQKRPDRVAKYFRHPKIFYAA' A
#
# COMPACT_ATOMS: atom_id res chain seq x y z
N ALA A 1 13.42 -8.20 -13.54
CA ALA A 1 13.16 -8.19 -12.08
C ALA A 1 11.79 -7.58 -11.82
N GLY A 2 10.88 -8.31 -11.17
CA GLY A 2 9.50 -7.86 -10.97
C GLY A 2 9.41 -6.68 -10.00
N VAL A 3 8.48 -5.75 -10.28
CA VAL A 3 8.12 -4.56 -9.47
C VAL A 3 7.84 -4.86 -7.98
N HIS A 4 7.64 -6.12 -7.61
CA HIS A 4 7.57 -6.60 -6.24
C HIS A 4 8.40 -7.86 -6.03
N SER A 5 9.14 -7.90 -4.91
CA SER A 5 10.00 -9.03 -4.52
C SER A 5 9.27 -10.15 -3.78
N LYS A 6 8.02 -9.93 -3.35
CA LYS A 6 7.24 -10.90 -2.58
C LYS A 6 6.27 -11.66 -3.48
N SER A 7 6.11 -12.97 -3.23
CA SER A 7 5.12 -13.80 -3.92
C SER A 7 3.72 -13.16 -3.83
N PRO A 8 2.92 -13.16 -4.92
CA PRO A 8 1.58 -12.60 -4.92
C PRO A 8 0.64 -13.39 -3.99
N ALA A 9 -0.46 -12.77 -3.56
CA ALA A 9 -1.50 -13.52 -2.84
C ALA A 9 -2.28 -14.37 -3.85
N ARG A 10 -2.47 -15.66 -3.56
CA ARG A 10 -3.19 -16.59 -4.44
C ARG A 10 -4.58 -16.95 -3.91
N ASN A 11 -4.94 -16.51 -2.70
CA ASN A 11 -6.25 -16.73 -2.10
C ASN A 11 -6.70 -15.56 -1.22
N LYS A 12 -7.99 -15.56 -0.87
CA LYS A 12 -8.65 -14.47 -0.12
C LYS A 12 -8.08 -14.26 1.29
N LYS A 13 -7.68 -15.33 1.98
CA LYS A 13 -7.06 -15.27 3.32
C LYS A 13 -5.70 -14.57 3.28
N GLN A 14 -4.86 -14.93 2.31
CA GLN A 14 -3.56 -14.31 2.08
C GLN A 14 -3.71 -12.84 1.69
N LEU A 15 -4.68 -12.50 0.83
CA LEU A 15 -4.94 -11.13 0.42
C LEU A 15 -5.30 -10.26 1.63
N LYS A 16 -6.27 -10.70 2.44
CA LYS A 16 -6.67 -9.99 3.66
C LYS A 16 -5.49 -9.74 4.60
N SER A 17 -4.68 -10.76 4.87
CA SER A 17 -3.51 -10.64 5.74
C SER A 17 -2.49 -9.62 5.21
N LYS A 18 -2.19 -9.66 3.90
CA LYS A 18 -1.26 -8.72 3.27
C LYS A 18 -1.78 -7.28 3.29
N VAL A 19 -3.06 -7.08 2.98
CA VAL A 19 -3.71 -5.76 3.04
C VAL A 19 -3.64 -5.21 4.45
N LEU A 20 -4.01 -5.98 5.48
CA LEU A 20 -3.96 -5.54 6.87
C LEU A 20 -2.54 -5.15 7.31
N SER A 21 -1.54 -5.97 6.97
CA SER A 21 -0.15 -5.66 7.24
C SER A 21 0.30 -4.36 6.55
N HIS A 22 -0.11 -4.17 5.30
CA HIS A 22 0.22 -2.97 4.53
C HIS A 22 -0.43 -1.71 5.11
N MET A 23 -1.73 -1.75 5.44
CA MET A 23 -2.44 -0.61 6.01
C MET A 23 -1.88 -0.20 7.37
N ARG A 24 -1.51 -1.17 8.24
CA ARG A 24 -0.83 -0.87 9.51
C ARG A 24 0.55 -0.23 9.30
N MET A 25 1.27 -0.62 8.27
CA MET A 25 2.55 0.00 7.91
C MET A 25 2.36 1.45 7.43
N LEU A 26 1.32 1.72 6.62
CA LEU A 26 0.99 3.07 6.17
C LEU A 26 0.63 3.98 7.35
N GLN A 27 -0.16 3.50 8.30
CA GLN A 27 -0.50 4.25 9.52
C GLN A 27 0.74 4.68 10.32
N LYS A 28 1.80 3.88 10.33
CA LYS A 28 3.05 4.19 11.04
C LYS A 28 4.03 5.06 10.24
N ARG A 29 3.76 5.28 8.95
CA ARG A 29 4.67 5.95 8.01
C ARG A 29 3.90 7.04 7.23
N PRO A 30 3.53 8.14 7.90
CA PRO A 30 2.74 9.21 7.29
C PRO A 30 3.46 9.87 6.10
N ASP A 31 4.79 9.89 6.11
CA ASP A 31 5.65 10.31 5.00
C ASP A 31 5.33 9.56 3.70
N ARG A 32 5.09 8.24 3.81
CA ARG A 32 4.76 7.39 2.67
C ARG A 32 3.36 7.67 2.14
N VAL A 33 2.42 7.97 3.03
CA VAL A 33 1.04 8.32 2.68
C VAL A 33 1.01 9.65 1.93
N ALA A 34 1.67 10.67 2.47
CA ALA A 34 1.77 12.00 1.85
C ALA A 34 2.37 11.95 0.44
N LYS A 35 3.30 11.02 0.17
CA LYS A 35 3.89 10.84 -1.16
C LYS A 35 2.85 10.46 -2.22
N TYR A 36 1.83 9.67 -1.89
CA TYR A 36 0.78 9.31 -2.85
C TYR A 36 -0.03 10.53 -3.28
N PHE A 37 -0.38 11.39 -2.33
CA PHE A 37 -1.16 12.60 -2.61
C PHE A 37 -0.42 13.62 -3.48
N ARG A 38 0.91 13.54 -3.65
CA ARG A 38 1.64 14.40 -4.61
C ARG A 38 1.25 14.14 -6.07
N HIS A 39 0.55 13.05 -6.37
CA HIS A 39 0.14 12.74 -7.73
C HIS A 39 -1.08 13.60 -8.14
N PRO A 40 -1.06 14.27 -9.31
CA PRO A 40 -2.03 15.31 -9.66
C PRO A 40 -3.48 14.83 -9.66
N LYS A 41 -3.71 13.55 -9.98
CA LYS A 41 -5.06 12.95 -10.01
C LYS A 41 -5.67 12.65 -8.64
N ILE A 42 -4.88 12.63 -7.57
CA ILE A 42 -5.33 12.25 -6.22
C ILE A 42 -4.98 13.30 -5.16
N PHE A 43 -4.28 14.37 -5.53
CA PHE A 43 -3.91 15.46 -4.63
C PHE A 43 -5.09 16.10 -3.90
N TYR A 44 -6.27 16.13 -4.52
CA TYR A 44 -7.49 16.70 -3.93
C TYR A 44 -7.97 15.98 -2.65
N ALA A 45 -7.49 14.76 -2.39
CA ALA A 45 -7.93 13.93 -1.28
C ALA A 45 -7.00 13.98 -0.06
N ALA A 46 -6.00 14.87 -0.09
CA ALA A 46 -5.07 15.11 1.02
C ALA A 46 -5.74 15.88 2.17
#